data_AF-A0A0J9BUS5-F1
#
_entry.id   AF-A0A0J9BUS5-F1
#
_cell.length_a   1.000
_cell.length_b   1.000
_cell.length_c   1.000
_cell.angle_alpha   90.00
_cell.angle_beta   90.00
_cell.angle_gamma   90.00
#
_symmetry.space_group_name_H-M   'P 1'
#
loop_
_entity.id
_entity.type
_entity.pdbx_description
1 polymer ?
#
loop_
_entity_poly.entity_id
_entity_poly.type
_entity_poly.pdbx_seq_one_letter_code
_entity_poly.pdbx_strand_id
1 'polypeptide(L)'
;MVRRQALITPDPNEDENFTGSFAFEANIGDTLVFSYYKAYEVTIMDTGRGQVHTFKVRDGRSLDDTEDYMDLDIHEGYTDSVTGIAYEFTGLSKRQSGGGMYDTSDPVTRDLKLYAVYEPEDDTQWQEAKERLQEEINIANALKNNGSVSAEDRDAITEAVEEAVEVLNRLPRPSVDDLENAFDTLKALVDSISSGGGDNPGGGDNPGGGDNPGGGDNPGGGDNPGGGSSGGGSKGSSGGGRGPGNSSAENGYRTYLEGTDGRWDNFDLINHKWAFVLNNGAYIKDSWANIRYTHNGSSQIATYHFDSEGVMDSGWFLDQSTDKWYFLSDVHDGWFGRMTKGWHYDDTDGRWYYLSPFTGVMLLGWQKIDGIWYYLTADNQQKTWTFNGVSKRWEYTNRNGRPLGSLYINEMTPDGYQVDENGAWIRETP
;
A
#
# COMPACT_ATOMS: atom_id res chain seq x y z
N MET A 1 17.36 41.76 -38.25
CA MET A 1 18.00 40.45 -37.97
C MET A 1 16.90 39.42 -37.83
N VAL A 2 16.90 38.36 -38.64
CA VAL A 2 16.02 37.21 -38.40
C VAL A 2 16.75 36.30 -37.42
N ARG A 3 16.31 36.21 -36.18
CA ARG A 3 16.82 35.19 -35.25
C ARG A 3 16.24 33.85 -35.69
N ARG A 4 17.09 32.93 -36.13
CA ARG A 4 16.77 31.51 -36.20
C ARG A 4 17.35 30.86 -34.96
N GLN A 5 16.53 30.21 -34.16
CA GLN A 5 17.00 29.28 -33.14
C GLN A 5 17.05 27.89 -33.78
N ALA A 6 18.15 27.18 -33.58
CA ALA A 6 18.25 25.74 -33.81
C ALA A 6 18.43 25.09 -32.44
N LEU A 7 17.60 24.09 -32.13
CA LEU A 7 17.86 23.18 -31.02
C LEU A 7 18.99 22.24 -31.43
N ILE A 8 19.78 21.79 -30.46
CA ILE A 8 20.81 20.76 -30.69
C ILE A 8 20.11 19.40 -30.60
N THR A 9 20.33 18.53 -31.58
CA THR A 9 19.82 17.16 -31.59
C THR A 9 20.95 16.17 -31.88
N PRO A 10 21.04 15.02 -31.16
CA PRO A 10 20.28 14.66 -29.95
C PRO A 10 20.51 15.68 -28.82
N ASP A 11 19.67 15.68 -27.78
CA ASP A 11 19.94 16.55 -26.64
C ASP A 11 21.25 16.10 -25.95
N PRO A 12 22.17 17.02 -25.60
CA PRO A 12 23.40 16.68 -24.89
C PRO A 12 23.23 15.95 -23.54
N ASN A 13 22.02 15.89 -23.00
CA ASN A 13 21.68 15.19 -21.76
C ASN A 13 21.02 13.81 -22.00
N GLU A 14 20.58 13.47 -23.23
CA GLU A 14 19.92 12.20 -23.56
C GLU A 14 20.90 11.06 -23.89
N ASP A 15 22.09 11.37 -24.41
CA ASP A 15 23.11 10.39 -24.79
C ASP A 15 24.39 10.58 -23.97
N GLU A 16 24.70 9.62 -23.09
CA GLU A 16 25.96 9.59 -22.31
C GLU A 16 27.23 9.57 -23.21
N ASN A 17 27.08 9.26 -24.50
CA ASN A 17 28.16 9.26 -25.50
C ASN A 17 28.26 10.57 -26.30
N PHE A 18 27.49 11.62 -25.96
CA PHE A 18 27.46 12.87 -26.72
C PHE A 18 28.82 13.61 -26.68
N THR A 19 29.63 13.43 -27.72
CA THR A 19 30.99 14.00 -27.83
C THR A 19 31.06 15.50 -28.14
N GLY A 20 29.95 16.23 -28.05
CA GLY A 20 29.92 17.69 -28.21
C GLY A 20 29.84 18.21 -29.65
N SER A 21 29.72 17.33 -30.66
CA SER A 21 29.65 17.72 -32.07
C SER A 21 28.21 17.89 -32.56
N PHE A 22 27.88 19.07 -33.08
CA PHE A 22 26.59 19.42 -33.69
C PHE A 22 26.83 20.09 -35.05
N ALA A 23 25.84 20.04 -35.95
CA ALA A 23 25.93 20.62 -37.30
C ALA A 23 24.62 21.31 -37.70
N PHE A 24 24.71 22.42 -38.42
CA PHE A 24 23.57 23.20 -38.92
C PHE A 24 23.99 24.05 -40.13
N GLU A 25 23.03 24.46 -40.96
CA GLU A 25 23.29 25.34 -42.09
C GLU A 25 23.39 26.81 -41.65
N ALA A 26 24.46 27.49 -42.06
CA ALA A 26 24.73 28.90 -41.78
C ALA A 26 25.17 29.65 -43.04
N ASN A 27 24.82 30.94 -43.14
CA ASN A 27 25.19 31.80 -44.26
C ASN A 27 26.49 32.56 -43.97
N ILE A 28 27.22 32.92 -45.03
CA ILE A 28 28.41 33.77 -44.91
C ILE A 28 27.99 35.16 -44.41
N GLY A 29 28.31 35.46 -43.16
CA GLY A 29 27.94 36.70 -42.47
C GLY A 29 27.02 36.52 -41.26
N ASP A 30 26.50 35.32 -41.02
CA ASP A 30 25.68 35.05 -39.82
C ASP A 30 26.51 35.17 -38.52
N THR A 31 25.93 35.79 -37.50
CA THR A 31 26.52 35.86 -36.14
C THR A 31 25.99 34.72 -35.29
N LEU A 32 26.87 33.78 -34.97
CA LEU A 32 26.56 32.64 -34.10
C LEU A 32 26.66 33.07 -32.63
N VAL A 33 25.66 32.71 -31.83
CA VAL A 33 25.64 32.97 -30.38
C VAL A 33 25.43 31.66 -29.67
N PHE A 34 26.46 31.20 -28.95
CA PHE A 34 26.33 30.10 -28.00
C PHE A 34 25.88 30.63 -26.65
N SER A 35 24.75 30.14 -26.16
CA SER A 35 24.26 30.43 -24.81
C SER A 35 23.87 29.12 -24.13
N TYR A 36 24.67 28.70 -23.15
CA TYR A 36 24.18 27.77 -22.13
C TYR A 36 23.20 28.52 -21.24
N TYR A 37 22.11 27.87 -20.86
CA TYR A 37 21.25 28.34 -19.78
C TYR A 37 21.66 27.62 -18.51
N LYS A 38 21.64 28.33 -17.38
CA LYS A 38 21.72 27.67 -16.08
C LYS A 38 20.45 26.84 -15.92
N ALA A 39 20.60 25.62 -15.43
CA ALA A 39 19.51 24.73 -15.08
C ALA A 39 19.79 24.12 -13.71
N TYR A 40 18.74 23.65 -13.06
CA TYR A 40 18.76 23.03 -11.75
C TYR A 40 18.18 21.63 -11.83
N GLU A 41 18.61 20.77 -10.92
CA GLU A 41 18.03 19.45 -10.73
C GLU A 41 16.73 19.56 -9.94
N VAL A 42 15.65 18.96 -10.47
CA VAL A 42 14.41 18.77 -9.72
C VAL A 42 14.21 17.28 -9.55
N THR A 43 14.25 16.83 -8.29
CA THR A 43 13.96 15.46 -7.89
C THR A 43 12.58 15.41 -7.24
N ILE A 44 11.64 14.69 -7.84
CA ILE A 44 10.33 14.39 -7.25
C ILE A 44 10.36 12.95 -6.73
N MET A 45 10.09 12.81 -5.43
CA MET A 45 9.93 11.52 -4.77
C MET A 45 8.44 11.15 -4.78
N ASP A 46 8.03 10.18 -5.59
CA ASP A 46 6.72 9.55 -5.44
C ASP A 46 6.83 8.42 -4.40
N THR A 47 6.48 8.73 -3.16
CA THR A 47 6.49 7.74 -2.07
C THR A 47 5.24 6.84 -2.03
N GLY A 48 4.23 7.10 -2.87
CA GLY A 48 3.05 6.24 -3.03
C GLY A 48 3.33 5.08 -3.99
N ARG A 49 3.86 5.38 -5.18
CA ARG A 49 4.30 4.38 -6.18
C ARG A 49 5.72 3.84 -5.94
N GLY A 50 6.50 4.48 -5.05
CA GLY A 50 7.90 4.13 -4.79
C GLY A 50 8.88 4.57 -5.90
N GLN A 51 8.51 5.60 -6.66
CA GLN A 51 9.29 6.12 -7.80
C GLN A 51 10.08 7.38 -7.45
N VAL A 52 11.10 7.68 -8.26
CA VAL A 52 11.90 8.91 -8.15
C VAL A 52 12.16 9.46 -9.55
N HIS A 53 11.59 10.61 -9.83
CA HIS A 53 11.70 11.31 -11.11
C HIS A 53 12.74 12.41 -10.96
N THR A 54 13.69 12.52 -11.90
CA THR A 54 14.76 13.54 -11.85
C THR A 54 14.94 14.14 -13.23
N PHE A 55 14.73 15.44 -13.34
CA PHE A 55 14.79 16.21 -14.60
C PHE A 55 15.46 17.57 -14.39
N LYS A 56 15.66 18.34 -15.46
CA LYS A 56 16.40 19.62 -15.43
C LYS A 56 15.52 20.82 -15.76
N VAL A 57 15.25 21.66 -14.77
CA VAL A 57 14.48 22.90 -14.98
C VAL A 57 15.41 24.09 -15.16
N ARG A 58 15.16 24.87 -16.22
CA ARG A 58 15.92 26.07 -16.55
C ARG A 58 15.72 27.18 -15.51
N ASP A 59 16.80 27.87 -15.17
CA ASP A 59 16.83 29.00 -14.23
C ASP A 59 15.78 30.07 -14.58
N GLY A 60 14.80 30.23 -13.70
CA GLY A 60 13.68 31.16 -13.85
C GLY A 60 12.42 30.61 -14.56
N ARG A 61 12.39 29.34 -14.98
CA ARG A 61 11.18 28.64 -15.48
C ARG A 61 10.43 27.99 -14.32
N SER A 62 9.11 27.88 -14.42
CA SER A 62 8.29 27.13 -13.45
C SER A 62 8.34 25.62 -13.71
N LEU A 63 7.67 24.82 -12.87
CA LEU A 63 7.42 23.41 -13.16
C LEU A 63 6.31 23.28 -14.22
N ASP A 64 5.21 24.02 -14.09
CA ASP A 64 4.07 23.98 -15.03
C ASP A 64 4.47 24.30 -16.49
N ASP A 65 5.47 25.15 -16.69
CA ASP A 65 6.01 25.48 -18.01
C ASP A 65 6.87 24.34 -18.61
N THR A 66 7.21 23.28 -17.86
CA THR A 66 8.25 22.29 -18.20
C THR A 66 7.67 20.94 -18.64
N GLU A 67 7.97 20.55 -19.88
CA GLU A 67 7.54 19.31 -20.54
C GLU A 67 7.91 18.05 -19.72
N ASP A 68 9.18 17.92 -19.30
CA ASP A 68 9.69 16.85 -18.42
C ASP A 68 8.91 16.67 -17.09
N TYR A 69 8.19 17.70 -16.64
CA TYR A 69 7.34 17.65 -15.44
C TYR A 69 5.90 17.24 -15.77
N MET A 70 5.37 17.70 -16.90
CA MET A 70 4.00 17.41 -17.34
C MET A 70 3.84 15.97 -17.86
N ASP A 71 4.90 15.39 -18.42
CA ASP A 71 4.92 14.01 -18.93
C ASP A 71 5.15 12.94 -17.82
N LEU A 72 5.11 13.33 -16.54
CA LEU A 72 5.29 12.40 -15.41
C LEU A 72 3.98 11.68 -15.06
N ASP A 73 4.07 10.36 -14.84
CA ASP A 73 2.97 9.50 -14.40
C ASP A 73 2.47 9.82 -12.98
N ILE A 74 3.15 10.71 -12.24
CA ILE A 74 2.67 11.24 -10.96
C ILE A 74 1.33 11.97 -11.09
N HIS A 75 0.99 12.51 -12.27
CA HIS A 75 -0.28 13.22 -12.51
C HIS A 75 -1.46 12.29 -12.76
N GLU A 76 -1.20 11.02 -13.08
CA GLU A 76 -2.24 10.00 -13.12
C GLU A 76 -2.64 9.61 -11.68
N GLY A 77 -3.81 9.02 -11.50
CA GLY A 77 -4.15 8.36 -10.23
C GLY A 77 -3.42 7.03 -10.05
N TYR A 78 -3.52 6.42 -8.87
CA TYR A 78 -3.14 5.01 -8.69
C TYR A 78 -4.07 4.28 -7.73
N THR A 79 -4.29 2.98 -7.98
CA THR A 79 -4.93 2.09 -7.02
C THR A 79 -3.86 1.35 -6.21
N ASP A 80 -3.93 1.44 -4.89
CA ASP A 80 -3.15 0.61 -3.97
C ASP A 80 -3.55 -0.86 -4.18
N SER A 81 -2.57 -1.71 -4.51
CA SER A 81 -2.79 -3.12 -4.86
C SER A 81 -3.00 -4.06 -3.66
N VAL A 82 -2.93 -3.53 -2.43
CA VAL A 82 -3.19 -4.23 -1.16
C VAL A 82 -4.54 -3.80 -0.59
N THR A 83 -4.83 -2.49 -0.57
CA THR A 83 -6.08 -1.95 0.01
C THR A 83 -7.20 -1.80 -1.02
N GLY A 84 -6.90 -1.64 -2.32
CA GLY A 84 -7.87 -1.31 -3.36
C GLY A 84 -8.39 0.13 -3.31
N ILE A 85 -7.75 0.99 -2.52
CA ILE A 85 -8.07 2.43 -2.47
C ILE A 85 -7.41 3.10 -3.67
N ALA A 86 -8.19 3.93 -4.37
CA ALA A 86 -7.70 4.78 -5.46
C ALA A 86 -7.28 6.14 -4.89
N TYR A 87 -6.25 6.73 -5.48
CA TYR A 87 -5.56 7.94 -5.00
C TYR A 87 -5.33 8.91 -6.16
N GLU A 88 -5.80 10.15 -6.01
CA GLU A 88 -5.59 11.24 -6.98
C GLU A 88 -4.43 12.15 -6.57
N PHE A 89 -3.75 12.75 -7.57
CA PHE A 89 -2.61 13.65 -7.34
C PHE A 89 -3.07 15.05 -6.94
N THR A 90 -2.67 15.50 -5.74
CA THR A 90 -3.04 16.81 -5.20
C THR A 90 -1.89 17.83 -5.18
N GLY A 91 -0.71 17.43 -5.65
CA GLY A 91 0.41 18.34 -5.93
C GLY A 91 1.74 17.93 -5.28
N LEU A 92 2.65 18.90 -5.14
CA LEU A 92 4.00 18.66 -4.64
C LEU A 92 4.23 19.29 -3.26
N SER A 93 4.86 18.55 -2.35
CA SER A 93 5.29 19.04 -1.05
C SER A 93 6.79 19.30 -0.96
N LYS A 94 7.18 20.32 -0.19
CA LYS A 94 8.58 20.60 0.18
C LYS A 94 9.07 19.68 1.32
N ARG A 95 8.24 18.76 1.82
CA ARG A 95 8.56 17.80 2.90
C ARG A 95 7.88 16.45 2.65
N GLN A 96 8.55 15.36 3.06
CA GLN A 96 8.01 13.99 2.95
C GLN A 96 6.71 13.77 3.73
N SER A 97 6.44 14.57 4.78
CA SER A 97 5.26 14.47 5.63
C SER A 97 4.06 15.30 5.13
N GLY A 98 3.89 15.46 3.81
CA GLY A 98 2.77 16.22 3.22
C GLY A 98 2.67 17.71 3.63
N GLY A 99 3.77 18.32 4.09
CA GLY A 99 3.72 19.61 4.79
C GLY A 99 4.45 20.76 4.09
N GLY A 100 3.70 21.79 3.69
CA GLY A 100 4.24 22.99 3.05
C GLY A 100 4.44 22.79 1.54
N MET A 101 3.36 23.00 0.78
CA MET A 101 3.32 22.73 -0.66
C MET A 101 4.29 23.60 -1.47
N TYR A 102 4.71 23.08 -2.61
CA TYR A 102 5.37 23.81 -3.68
C TYR A 102 4.31 24.30 -4.65
N ASP A 103 4.25 25.62 -4.88
CA ASP A 103 3.44 26.20 -5.94
C ASP A 103 4.17 25.90 -7.25
N THR A 104 3.58 25.09 -8.13
CA THR A 104 4.26 24.61 -9.33
C THR A 104 4.52 25.72 -10.36
N SER A 105 3.90 26.89 -10.16
CA SER A 105 4.16 28.13 -10.90
C SER A 105 5.36 28.95 -10.37
N ASP A 106 5.88 28.65 -9.16
CA ASP A 106 7.08 29.31 -8.62
C ASP A 106 8.30 29.07 -9.55
N PRO A 107 9.12 30.09 -9.85
CA PRO A 107 10.28 29.94 -10.71
C PRO A 107 11.42 29.16 -10.01
N VAL A 108 11.89 28.09 -10.67
CA VAL A 108 13.00 27.26 -10.18
C VAL A 108 14.31 28.05 -10.27
N THR A 109 14.88 28.31 -9.09
CA THR A 109 16.05 29.21 -8.87
C THR A 109 17.18 28.54 -8.08
N ARG A 110 17.05 27.24 -7.82
CA ARG A 110 18.01 26.34 -7.16
C ARG A 110 17.57 24.90 -7.40
N ASP A 111 18.43 23.93 -7.08
CA ASP A 111 18.05 22.52 -7.07
C ASP A 111 16.95 22.26 -6.03
N LEU A 112 15.98 21.41 -6.38
CA LEU A 112 14.79 21.11 -5.59
C LEU A 112 14.69 19.61 -5.33
N LYS A 113 14.33 19.27 -4.09
CA LYS A 113 13.80 17.95 -3.74
C LYS A 113 12.38 18.11 -3.22
N LEU A 114 11.43 17.53 -3.94
CA LEU A 114 10.00 17.58 -3.68
C LEU A 114 9.45 16.16 -3.50
N TYR A 115 8.23 16.07 -2.99
CA TYR A 115 7.53 14.81 -2.73
C TYR A 115 6.15 14.91 -3.36
N ALA A 116 5.73 13.91 -4.14
CA ALA A 116 4.37 13.86 -4.66
C ALA A 116 3.38 13.63 -3.50
N VAL A 117 2.24 14.31 -3.55
CA VAL A 117 1.16 14.20 -2.57
C VAL A 117 -0.08 13.68 -3.29
N TYR A 118 -0.72 12.71 -2.64
CA TYR A 118 -1.96 12.10 -3.10
C TYR A 118 -2.97 12.13 -1.97
N GLU A 119 -4.24 12.29 -2.32
CA GLU A 119 -5.37 12.09 -1.41
C GLU A 119 -6.25 10.96 -1.97
N PRO A 120 -6.97 10.19 -1.13
CA PRO A 120 -7.88 9.17 -1.63
C PRO A 120 -8.95 9.79 -2.52
N GLU A 121 -9.28 9.13 -3.64
CA GLU A 121 -10.45 9.48 -4.45
C GLU A 121 -11.74 9.39 -3.62
N ASP A 122 -12.76 10.18 -3.98
CA ASP A 122 -14.06 10.19 -3.31
C ASP A 122 -14.71 8.80 -3.31
N ASP A 123 -14.78 8.17 -2.14
CA ASP A 123 -15.34 6.85 -1.95
C ASP A 123 -16.75 6.85 -1.35
N THR A 124 -17.45 7.99 -1.37
CA THR A 124 -18.82 8.14 -0.83
C THR A 124 -19.76 7.03 -1.31
N GLN A 125 -19.81 6.73 -2.61
CA GLN A 125 -20.65 5.66 -3.17
C GLN A 125 -20.26 4.25 -2.66
N TRP A 126 -18.97 4.03 -2.39
CA TRP A 126 -18.46 2.78 -1.84
C TRP A 126 -18.84 2.63 -0.36
N GLN A 127 -18.75 3.71 0.42
CA GLN A 127 -19.22 3.73 1.82
C GLN A 127 -20.75 3.52 1.88
N GLU A 128 -21.53 4.16 1.00
CA GLU A 128 -22.99 3.98 0.90
C GLU A 128 -23.39 2.54 0.48
N ALA A 129 -22.62 1.89 -0.39
CA ALA A 129 -22.84 0.46 -0.73
C ALA A 129 -22.46 -0.46 0.43
N LYS A 130 -21.35 -0.17 1.12
CA LYS A 130 -20.88 -0.91 2.29
C LYS A 130 -21.85 -0.82 3.47
N GLU A 131 -22.40 0.37 3.73
CA GLU A 131 -23.38 0.60 4.80
C GLU A 131 -24.70 -0.14 4.51
N ARG A 132 -25.20 -0.10 3.27
CA ARG A 132 -26.37 -0.90 2.83
C ARG A 132 -26.17 -2.40 3.03
N LEU A 133 -25.03 -2.95 2.59
CA LEU A 133 -24.70 -4.37 2.79
C LEU A 133 -24.63 -4.71 4.29
N GLN A 134 -24.02 -3.85 5.10
CA GLN A 134 -23.91 -4.04 6.54
C GLN A 134 -25.28 -3.96 7.26
N GLU A 135 -26.19 -3.09 6.80
CA GLU A 135 -27.57 -3.03 7.33
C GLU A 135 -28.36 -4.30 6.97
N GLU A 136 -28.30 -4.77 5.73
CA GLU A 136 -28.99 -6.02 5.32
C GLU A 136 -28.42 -7.25 6.04
N ILE A 137 -27.10 -7.32 6.28
CA ILE A 137 -26.48 -8.33 7.16
C ILE A 137 -27.07 -8.31 8.57
N ASN A 138 -27.39 -7.12 9.11
CA ASN A 138 -28.02 -7.00 10.43
C ASN A 138 -29.50 -7.43 10.40
N ILE A 139 -30.24 -7.09 9.34
CA ILE A 139 -31.63 -7.54 9.13
C ILE A 139 -31.70 -9.07 8.99
N ALA A 140 -30.82 -9.66 8.17
CA ALA A 140 -30.69 -11.10 7.98
C ALA A 140 -30.39 -11.83 9.30
N ASN A 141 -29.43 -11.33 10.09
CA ASN A 141 -29.13 -11.90 11.41
C ASN A 141 -30.30 -11.73 12.41
N ALA A 142 -31.07 -10.64 12.36
CA ALA A 142 -32.28 -10.49 13.16
C ALA A 142 -33.37 -11.50 12.75
N LEU A 143 -33.56 -11.72 11.44
CA LEU A 143 -34.51 -12.69 10.89
C LEU A 143 -34.15 -14.13 11.28
N LYS A 144 -32.87 -14.53 11.14
CA LYS A 144 -32.35 -15.84 11.56
C LYS A 144 -32.69 -16.17 13.03
N ASN A 145 -32.61 -15.17 13.91
CA ASN A 145 -32.90 -15.31 15.34
C ASN A 145 -34.41 -15.32 15.67
N ASN A 146 -35.30 -15.05 14.71
CA ASN A 146 -36.74 -15.13 14.92
C ASN A 146 -37.21 -16.59 15.03
N GLY A 147 -38.02 -16.90 16.05
CA GLY A 147 -38.52 -18.25 16.31
C GLY A 147 -39.50 -18.80 15.26
N SER A 148 -40.06 -17.96 14.37
CA SER A 148 -41.00 -18.40 13.32
C SER A 148 -40.34 -18.94 12.05
N VAL A 149 -39.05 -18.67 11.84
CA VAL A 149 -38.28 -19.12 10.65
C VAL A 149 -38.03 -20.64 10.72
N SER A 150 -37.94 -21.34 9.59
CA SER A 150 -37.66 -22.78 9.59
C SER A 150 -36.18 -23.10 9.90
N ALA A 151 -35.81 -24.38 10.00
CA ALA A 151 -34.40 -24.75 10.13
C ALA A 151 -33.64 -24.48 8.82
N GLU A 152 -34.21 -24.93 7.69
CA GLU A 152 -33.66 -24.80 6.34
C GLU A 152 -33.43 -23.33 5.97
N ASP A 153 -34.38 -22.44 6.30
CA ASP A 153 -34.25 -20.99 6.11
C ASP A 153 -33.11 -20.37 6.96
N ARG A 154 -32.87 -20.87 8.18
CA ARG A 154 -31.78 -20.34 9.04
C ARG A 154 -30.40 -20.73 8.54
N ASP A 155 -30.28 -21.95 8.02
CA ASP A 155 -29.04 -22.45 7.45
C ASP A 155 -28.72 -21.64 6.17
N ALA A 156 -29.71 -21.44 5.28
CA ALA A 156 -29.58 -20.59 4.09
C ALA A 156 -29.23 -19.12 4.41
N ILE A 157 -29.88 -18.50 5.42
CA ILE A 157 -29.52 -17.15 5.88
C ILE A 157 -28.09 -17.13 6.46
N THR A 158 -27.62 -18.22 7.06
CA THR A 158 -26.25 -18.27 7.61
C THR A 158 -25.21 -18.31 6.50
N GLU A 159 -25.40 -19.16 5.49
CA GLU A 159 -24.54 -19.25 4.31
C GLU A 159 -24.46 -17.90 3.57
N ALA A 160 -25.60 -17.29 3.25
CA ALA A 160 -25.63 -15.98 2.57
C ALA A 160 -25.05 -14.83 3.41
N VAL A 161 -25.17 -14.87 4.75
CA VAL A 161 -24.51 -13.90 5.64
C VAL A 161 -23.00 -14.10 5.68
N GLU A 162 -22.51 -15.35 5.64
CA GLU A 162 -21.07 -15.64 5.61
C GLU A 162 -20.44 -15.17 4.29
N GLU A 163 -21.08 -15.41 3.14
CA GLU A 163 -20.65 -14.86 1.84
C GLU A 163 -20.66 -13.32 1.83
N ALA A 164 -21.73 -12.69 2.30
CA ALA A 164 -21.84 -11.24 2.39
C ALA A 164 -20.76 -10.62 3.29
N VAL A 165 -20.42 -11.27 4.40
CA VAL A 165 -19.34 -10.86 5.31
C VAL A 165 -17.95 -11.09 4.70
N GLU A 166 -17.75 -12.13 3.87
CA GLU A 166 -16.49 -12.31 3.12
C GLU A 166 -16.30 -11.17 2.11
N VAL A 167 -17.33 -10.82 1.33
CA VAL A 167 -17.27 -9.69 0.38
C VAL A 167 -16.97 -8.38 1.11
N LEU A 168 -17.69 -8.08 2.21
CA LEU A 168 -17.53 -6.86 3.00
C LEU A 168 -16.11 -6.65 3.56
N ASN A 169 -15.41 -7.75 3.88
CA ASN A 169 -14.07 -7.74 4.48
C ASN A 169 -12.94 -8.11 3.49
N ARG A 170 -13.25 -8.24 2.20
CA ARG A 170 -12.28 -8.63 1.16
C ARG A 170 -11.17 -7.59 1.02
N LEU A 171 -9.92 -8.05 0.90
CA LEU A 171 -8.76 -7.23 0.53
C LEU A 171 -8.08 -7.80 -0.74
N PRO A 172 -7.79 -6.98 -1.77
CA PRO A 172 -8.15 -5.57 -1.92
C PRO A 172 -9.67 -5.31 -1.87
N ARG A 173 -10.07 -4.10 -1.47
CA ARG A 173 -11.47 -3.77 -1.16
C ARG A 173 -12.42 -4.17 -2.31
N PRO A 174 -13.63 -4.67 -2.00
CA PRO A 174 -14.64 -4.96 -3.03
C PRO A 174 -14.93 -3.70 -3.87
N SER A 175 -15.33 -3.88 -5.13
CA SER A 175 -15.90 -2.79 -5.93
C SER A 175 -17.29 -2.38 -5.39
N VAL A 176 -17.84 -1.26 -5.88
CA VAL A 176 -19.23 -0.88 -5.60
C VAL A 176 -20.17 -2.00 -6.10
N ASP A 177 -19.96 -2.46 -7.34
CA ASP A 177 -20.67 -3.58 -7.95
C ASP A 177 -20.61 -4.86 -7.09
N ASP A 178 -19.44 -5.25 -6.55
CA ASP A 178 -19.32 -6.41 -5.65
C ASP A 178 -20.23 -6.27 -4.42
N LEU A 179 -20.24 -5.08 -3.79
CA LEU A 179 -21.04 -4.79 -2.60
C LEU A 179 -22.54 -4.78 -2.90
N GLU A 180 -22.96 -4.18 -4.02
CA GLU A 180 -24.36 -4.14 -4.43
C GLU A 180 -24.90 -5.51 -4.85
N ASN A 181 -24.11 -6.33 -5.56
CA ASN A 181 -24.51 -7.70 -5.90
C ASN A 181 -24.64 -8.59 -4.65
N ALA A 182 -23.76 -8.44 -3.66
CA ALA A 182 -23.89 -9.13 -2.38
C ALA A 182 -25.13 -8.67 -1.59
N PHE A 183 -25.42 -7.36 -1.60
CA PHE A 183 -26.61 -6.78 -0.97
C PHE A 183 -27.90 -7.31 -1.61
N ASP A 184 -28.04 -7.23 -2.93
CA ASP A 184 -29.24 -7.70 -3.64
C ASP A 184 -29.46 -9.21 -3.47
N THR A 185 -28.38 -10.00 -3.45
CA THR A 185 -28.44 -11.46 -3.22
C THR A 185 -28.96 -11.78 -1.81
N LEU A 186 -28.37 -11.17 -0.78
CA LEU A 186 -28.81 -11.37 0.61
C LEU A 186 -30.24 -10.85 0.82
N LYS A 187 -30.55 -9.68 0.26
CA LYS A 187 -31.86 -9.04 0.34
C LYS A 187 -32.97 -9.90 -0.28
N ALA A 188 -32.73 -10.48 -1.46
CA ALA A 188 -33.71 -11.34 -2.12
C ALA A 188 -34.07 -12.57 -1.25
N LEU A 189 -33.10 -13.14 -0.55
CA LEU A 189 -33.32 -14.24 0.40
C LEU A 189 -34.11 -13.76 1.64
N VAL A 190 -33.74 -12.60 2.21
CA VAL A 190 -34.42 -12.00 3.37
C VAL A 190 -35.89 -11.67 3.06
N ASP A 191 -36.18 -11.06 1.90
CA ASP A 191 -37.55 -10.74 1.48
C ASP A 191 -38.37 -12.01 1.17
N SER A 192 -37.74 -13.04 0.58
CA SER A 192 -38.38 -14.34 0.31
C SER A 192 -38.82 -15.06 1.60
N ILE A 193 -37.95 -15.10 2.61
CA ILE A 193 -38.25 -15.74 3.90
C ILE A 193 -39.23 -14.88 4.73
N SER A 194 -39.07 -13.55 4.71
CA SER A 194 -39.93 -12.62 5.46
C SER A 194 -41.36 -12.52 4.94
N SER A 195 -41.58 -12.74 3.65
CA SER A 195 -42.93 -12.75 3.05
C SER A 195 -43.74 -14.02 3.34
N GLY A 196 -43.10 -15.07 3.89
CA GLY A 196 -43.74 -16.33 4.28
C GLY A 196 -43.79 -17.32 3.12
N GLY A 197 -42.73 -18.13 3.02
CA GLY A 197 -42.39 -18.97 1.86
C GLY A 197 -43.56 -19.58 1.08
N GLY A 198 -43.73 -19.09 -0.16
CA GLY A 198 -44.65 -19.61 -1.16
C GLY A 198 -44.05 -19.47 -2.56
N ASP A 199 -44.14 -20.53 -3.35
CA ASP A 199 -43.86 -20.61 -4.79
C ASP A 199 -42.45 -20.22 -5.28
N ASN A 200 -41.53 -21.19 -5.21
CA ASN A 200 -40.56 -21.40 -6.30
C ASN A 200 -41.22 -22.30 -7.36
N PRO A 201 -41.42 -21.80 -8.58
CA PRO A 201 -40.86 -22.50 -9.74
C PRO A 201 -40.21 -21.53 -10.72
N GLY A 202 -38.87 -21.54 -10.78
CA GLY A 202 -38.08 -20.54 -11.49
C GLY A 202 -38.18 -20.49 -13.03
N GLY A 203 -37.73 -19.35 -13.57
CA GLY A 203 -37.41 -19.14 -14.98
C GLY A 203 -38.28 -18.09 -15.68
N GLY A 204 -37.70 -16.93 -16.01
CA GLY A 204 -38.39 -15.79 -16.62
C GLY A 204 -39.15 -14.94 -15.60
N ASP A 205 -39.24 -13.61 -15.71
CA ASP A 205 -38.86 -12.71 -16.81
C ASP A 205 -38.35 -11.36 -16.26
N ASN A 206 -37.69 -10.58 -17.12
CA ASN A 206 -37.31 -9.18 -16.86
C ASN A 206 -38.36 -8.21 -17.43
N PRO A 207 -39.05 -7.40 -16.60
CA PRO A 207 -39.81 -6.23 -17.04
C PRO A 207 -39.05 -4.92 -16.71
N GLY A 208 -38.59 -4.08 -17.65
CA GLY A 208 -38.67 -4.15 -19.12
C GLY A 208 -39.31 -2.91 -19.74
N GLY A 209 -38.54 -2.13 -20.52
CA GLY A 209 -38.96 -0.94 -21.26
C GLY A 209 -38.68 0.39 -20.53
N GLY A 210 -38.24 1.47 -21.18
CA GLY A 210 -37.93 1.73 -22.61
C GLY A 210 -37.53 3.21 -22.77
N ASP A 211 -37.01 3.76 -23.87
CA ASP A 211 -36.58 3.26 -25.20
C ASP A 211 -35.25 3.99 -25.58
N ASN A 212 -34.77 4.30 -26.80
CA ASN A 212 -35.18 4.17 -28.22
C ASN A 212 -33.87 4.18 -29.08
N PRO A 213 -33.79 3.58 -30.30
CA PRO A 213 -32.52 3.04 -30.81
C PRO A 213 -31.85 3.80 -31.98
N GLY A 214 -30.61 3.39 -32.27
CA GLY A 214 -29.88 3.63 -33.53
C GLY A 214 -28.39 3.27 -33.38
N GLY A 215 -27.71 2.60 -34.31
CA GLY A 215 -28.11 2.10 -35.63
C GLY A 215 -26.93 2.20 -36.60
N GLY A 216 -26.31 1.07 -36.97
CA GLY A 216 -25.14 1.03 -37.85
C GLY A 216 -24.71 -0.41 -38.17
N ASP A 217 -24.33 -0.67 -39.42
CA ASP A 217 -24.34 -2.02 -40.00
C ASP A 217 -22.96 -2.69 -40.19
N ASN A 218 -23.03 -4.02 -40.19
CA ASN A 218 -22.29 -4.97 -41.03
C ASN A 218 -20.89 -5.51 -40.55
N PRO A 219 -20.52 -6.77 -40.86
CA PRO A 219 -19.38 -7.46 -40.23
C PRO A 219 -18.25 -7.93 -41.19
N GLY A 220 -17.18 -8.48 -40.60
CA GLY A 220 -16.19 -9.36 -41.23
C GLY A 220 -14.94 -9.48 -40.34
N GLY A 221 -14.30 -10.63 -40.10
CA GLY A 221 -14.53 -12.00 -40.62
C GLY A 221 -13.26 -12.53 -41.29
N GLY A 222 -12.59 -13.52 -40.68
CA GLY A 222 -11.37 -14.13 -41.24
C GLY A 222 -10.60 -15.01 -40.24
N ASP A 223 -10.07 -16.13 -40.73
CA ASP A 223 -9.58 -17.27 -39.94
C ASP A 223 -8.09 -17.23 -39.50
N ASN A 224 -7.75 -18.23 -38.69
CA ASN A 224 -6.44 -18.67 -38.16
C ASN A 224 -5.50 -19.27 -39.27
N PRO A 225 -4.31 -19.88 -39.00
CA PRO A 225 -3.31 -19.75 -37.93
C PRO A 225 -1.83 -19.57 -38.41
N GLY A 226 -0.89 -19.33 -37.47
CA GLY A 226 0.54 -19.70 -37.60
C GLY A 226 1.53 -18.58 -37.21
N GLY A 227 2.77 -18.84 -36.74
CA GLY A 227 3.41 -20.11 -36.39
C GLY A 227 4.94 -20.08 -36.61
N GLY A 228 5.77 -20.39 -35.60
CA GLY A 228 7.24 -20.48 -35.77
C GLY A 228 8.03 -20.54 -34.44
N SER A 229 9.19 -21.22 -34.44
CA SER A 229 10.06 -21.35 -33.25
C SER A 229 11.55 -21.39 -33.58
N SER A 230 12.35 -20.61 -32.84
CA SER A 230 13.80 -20.74 -32.61
C SER A 230 14.21 -19.67 -31.58
N GLY A 231 15.17 -19.80 -30.67
CA GLY A 231 16.24 -20.80 -30.49
C GLY A 231 17.60 -20.21 -30.93
N GLY A 232 18.69 -20.21 -30.15
CA GLY A 232 18.86 -20.60 -28.74
C GLY A 232 20.34 -20.65 -28.30
N GLY A 233 20.59 -20.67 -26.98
CA GLY A 233 21.90 -20.83 -26.33
C GLY A 233 22.81 -19.58 -26.30
N SER A 234 23.89 -19.46 -25.53
CA SER A 234 24.40 -20.08 -24.28
C SER A 234 25.92 -19.82 -24.20
N LYS A 235 26.48 -19.67 -22.98
CA LYS A 235 27.88 -19.31 -22.58
C LYS A 235 28.09 -17.81 -22.30
N GLY A 236 28.81 -17.38 -21.26
CA GLY A 236 29.28 -18.13 -20.07
C GLY A 236 30.61 -17.62 -19.49
N SER A 237 30.60 -17.19 -18.21
CA SER A 237 31.74 -16.67 -17.42
C SER A 237 32.35 -15.33 -17.90
N SER A 238 32.85 -14.43 -17.04
CA SER A 238 32.80 -14.34 -15.56
C SER A 238 33.28 -12.94 -15.12
N GLY A 239 32.64 -12.30 -14.13
CA GLY A 239 33.18 -11.04 -13.57
C GLY A 239 32.26 -10.22 -12.66
N GLY A 240 32.21 -10.58 -11.38
CA GLY A 240 31.96 -9.69 -10.22
C GLY A 240 30.92 -8.55 -10.28
N GLY A 241 29.75 -8.80 -9.68
CA GLY A 241 28.92 -7.76 -9.05
C GLY A 241 27.62 -7.39 -9.78
N ARG A 242 26.62 -6.93 -8.99
CA ARG A 242 25.27 -6.51 -9.43
C ARG A 242 24.43 -7.60 -10.11
N GLY A 243 23.87 -8.50 -9.30
CA GLY A 243 22.77 -9.38 -9.73
C GLY A 243 21.47 -8.57 -9.97
N PRO A 244 20.60 -8.99 -10.90
CA PRO A 244 19.47 -8.19 -11.37
C PRO A 244 18.17 -8.37 -10.56
N GLY A 245 17.22 -7.45 -10.77
CA GLY A 245 15.81 -7.64 -10.44
C GLY A 245 15.40 -7.25 -9.02
N ASN A 246 15.08 -5.97 -8.80
CA ASN A 246 14.36 -5.54 -7.60
C ASN A 246 12.87 -5.88 -7.74
N SER A 247 12.46 -7.08 -7.34
CA SER A 247 11.09 -7.56 -7.48
C SER A 247 10.19 -7.12 -6.32
N SER A 248 9.38 -6.09 -6.59
CA SER A 248 8.08 -5.81 -5.97
C SER A 248 7.99 -6.03 -4.46
N ALA A 249 8.47 -5.05 -3.68
CA ALA A 249 8.14 -4.92 -2.26
C ALA A 249 8.14 -3.44 -1.84
N GLU A 250 7.06 -3.01 -1.18
CA GLU A 250 6.69 -1.61 -0.88
C GLU A 250 7.73 -0.79 -0.10
N ASN A 251 8.65 -1.46 0.58
CA ASN A 251 9.56 -0.89 1.58
C ASN A 251 11.03 -0.85 1.14
N GLY A 252 11.35 -1.33 -0.08
CA GLY A 252 12.70 -1.30 -0.65
C GLY A 252 13.70 -2.29 -0.03
N TYR A 253 13.30 -3.15 0.91
CA TYR A 253 14.17 -4.23 1.39
C TYR A 253 14.31 -5.33 0.33
N ARG A 254 15.47 -6.01 0.26
CA ARG A 254 15.70 -7.05 -0.76
C ARG A 254 14.70 -8.20 -0.60
N THR A 255 14.04 -8.55 -1.69
CA THR A 255 13.21 -9.76 -1.81
C THR A 255 14.09 -11.00 -2.00
N TYR A 256 13.79 -12.08 -1.26
CA TYR A 256 14.39 -13.41 -1.38
C TYR A 256 13.28 -14.43 -1.59
N LEU A 257 13.48 -15.38 -2.52
CA LEU A 257 12.51 -16.44 -2.80
C LEU A 257 12.97 -17.76 -2.16
N GLU A 258 12.11 -18.38 -1.35
CA GLU A 258 12.38 -19.73 -0.84
C GLU A 258 12.50 -20.75 -1.99
N GLY A 259 13.42 -21.70 -1.85
CA GLY A 259 13.81 -22.66 -2.87
C GLY A 259 14.69 -22.08 -4.00
N THR A 260 14.77 -20.75 -4.14
CA THR A 260 15.48 -20.09 -5.25
C THR A 260 16.70 -19.27 -4.79
N ASP A 261 16.55 -18.40 -3.77
CA ASP A 261 17.66 -17.69 -3.12
C ASP A 261 18.21 -18.48 -1.91
N GLY A 262 17.33 -19.18 -1.19
CA GLY A 262 17.61 -19.85 0.08
C GLY A 262 16.41 -20.62 0.63
N ARG A 263 16.42 -20.91 1.94
CA ARG A 263 15.35 -21.59 2.68
C ARG A 263 15.28 -21.09 4.12
N TRP A 264 14.13 -21.26 4.77
CA TRP A 264 14.05 -21.18 6.23
C TRP A 264 14.76 -22.38 6.91
N ASP A 265 15.34 -22.11 8.08
CA ASP A 265 15.99 -23.12 8.93
C ASP A 265 15.62 -22.87 10.40
N ASN A 266 14.96 -23.84 11.03
CA ASN A 266 14.56 -23.79 12.44
C ASN A 266 15.58 -24.57 13.27
N PHE A 267 16.59 -23.86 13.76
CA PHE A 267 17.71 -24.47 14.50
C PHE A 267 17.42 -24.60 16.01
N ASP A 268 16.36 -23.96 16.52
CA ASP A 268 15.88 -24.12 17.89
C ASP A 268 14.34 -24.17 17.92
N LEU A 269 13.82 -25.38 17.78
CA LEU A 269 12.38 -25.68 17.76
C LEU A 269 11.66 -25.32 19.07
N ILE A 270 12.39 -25.21 20.19
CA ILE A 270 11.82 -24.98 21.52
C ILE A 270 11.67 -23.47 21.77
N ASN A 271 12.67 -22.68 21.39
CA ASN A 271 12.65 -21.22 21.52
C ASN A 271 12.25 -20.51 20.20
N HIS A 272 11.70 -21.26 19.25
CA HIS A 272 11.23 -20.82 17.93
C HIS A 272 12.23 -19.96 17.15
N LYS A 273 13.53 -20.30 17.19
CA LYS A 273 14.56 -19.52 16.49
C LYS A 273 14.72 -19.98 15.05
N TRP A 274 14.51 -19.03 14.14
CA TRP A 274 14.62 -19.22 12.70
C TRP A 274 15.77 -18.40 12.14
N ALA A 275 16.36 -18.88 11.05
CA ALA A 275 17.26 -18.12 10.18
C ALA A 275 16.84 -18.36 8.71
N PHE A 276 17.08 -17.39 7.83
CA PHE A 276 16.95 -17.61 6.39
C PHE A 276 18.33 -17.88 5.79
N VAL A 277 18.52 -19.11 5.31
CA VAL A 277 19.80 -19.66 4.87
C VAL A 277 19.87 -19.63 3.34
N LEU A 278 20.73 -18.77 2.82
CA LEU A 278 20.97 -18.59 1.40
C LEU A 278 21.67 -19.83 0.80
N ASN A 279 21.52 -20.01 -0.52
CA ASN A 279 22.08 -21.15 -1.26
C ASN A 279 23.61 -21.26 -1.23
N ASN A 280 24.32 -20.21 -0.79
CA ASN A 280 25.76 -20.23 -0.55
C ASN A 280 26.14 -20.62 0.90
N GLY A 281 25.17 -20.94 1.76
CA GLY A 281 25.34 -21.27 3.17
C GLY A 281 25.41 -20.09 4.14
N ALA A 282 25.26 -18.85 3.67
CA ALA A 282 25.22 -17.66 4.53
C ALA A 282 23.80 -17.38 5.06
N TYR A 283 23.71 -16.68 6.19
CA TYR A 283 22.45 -16.19 6.74
C TYR A 283 22.20 -14.73 6.33
N ILE A 284 20.93 -14.33 6.22
CA ILE A 284 20.54 -12.92 6.33
C ILE A 284 20.78 -12.47 7.78
N LYS A 285 21.30 -11.26 7.99
CA LYS A 285 21.70 -10.71 9.30
C LYS A 285 21.81 -9.19 9.27
N ASP A 286 21.75 -8.54 10.43
CA ASP A 286 21.81 -7.08 10.61
C ASP A 286 20.89 -6.29 9.65
N SER A 287 19.73 -6.86 9.27
CA SER A 287 18.91 -6.27 8.20
C SER A 287 17.46 -6.74 8.15
N TRP A 288 16.63 -5.85 7.62
CA TRP A 288 15.30 -6.16 7.10
C TRP A 288 15.41 -6.87 5.74
N ALA A 289 14.55 -7.86 5.51
CA ALA A 289 14.41 -8.55 4.23
C ALA A 289 12.95 -8.93 3.96
N ASN A 290 12.58 -9.00 2.67
CA ASN A 290 11.29 -9.53 2.25
C ASN A 290 11.48 -10.99 1.83
N ILE A 291 10.77 -11.92 2.45
CA ILE A 291 10.86 -13.34 2.12
C ILE A 291 9.55 -13.77 1.45
N ARG A 292 9.66 -14.32 0.23
CA ARG A 292 8.56 -14.96 -0.49
C ARG A 292 8.64 -16.47 -0.30
N TYR A 293 7.61 -17.05 0.32
CA TYR A 293 7.50 -18.49 0.51
C TYR A 293 6.04 -18.94 0.51
N THR A 294 5.80 -20.24 0.70
CA THR A 294 4.47 -20.87 0.58
C THR A 294 4.16 -21.69 1.81
N HIS A 295 3.07 -21.36 2.50
CA HIS A 295 2.55 -22.13 3.64
C HIS A 295 1.13 -22.61 3.35
N ASN A 296 0.86 -23.90 3.58
CA ASN A 296 -0.44 -24.56 3.33
C ASN A 296 -1.06 -24.30 1.95
N GLY A 297 -0.23 -24.08 0.92
CA GLY A 297 -0.64 -23.77 -0.46
C GLY A 297 -0.70 -22.27 -0.79
N SER A 298 -0.82 -21.40 0.22
CA SER A 298 -0.82 -19.94 0.06
C SER A 298 0.61 -19.40 -0.06
N SER A 299 0.92 -18.72 -1.16
CA SER A 299 2.20 -18.04 -1.36
C SER A 299 2.07 -16.55 -1.04
N GLN A 300 2.87 -16.04 -0.10
CA GLN A 300 2.88 -14.62 0.27
C GLN A 300 4.31 -14.06 0.23
N ILE A 301 4.42 -12.73 0.18
CA ILE A 301 5.64 -12.00 0.48
C ILE A 301 5.42 -11.34 1.84
N ALA A 302 6.34 -11.56 2.79
CA ALA A 302 6.28 -10.93 4.10
C ALA A 302 7.64 -10.34 4.47
N THR A 303 7.62 -9.28 5.29
CA THR A 303 8.80 -8.56 5.75
C THR A 303 9.27 -9.09 7.10
N TYR A 304 10.57 -9.30 7.26
CA TYR A 304 11.21 -9.85 8.45
C TYR A 304 12.46 -9.04 8.80
N HIS A 305 12.85 -9.03 10.07
CA HIS A 305 14.15 -8.53 10.53
C HIS A 305 15.02 -9.68 11.04
N PHE A 306 16.34 -9.58 10.82
CA PHE A 306 17.33 -10.55 11.29
C PHE A 306 18.44 -9.85 12.09
N ASP A 307 18.75 -10.40 13.27
CA ASP A 307 19.77 -9.88 14.18
C ASP A 307 21.21 -10.09 13.66
N SER A 308 22.20 -9.67 14.45
CA SER A 308 23.62 -9.72 14.07
C SER A 308 24.21 -11.13 13.92
N GLU A 309 23.57 -12.12 14.54
CA GLU A 309 23.89 -13.55 14.46
C GLU A 309 23.10 -14.27 13.35
N GLY A 310 22.14 -13.56 12.72
CA GLY A 310 21.28 -14.06 11.65
C GLY A 310 20.00 -14.73 12.14
N VAL A 311 19.62 -14.49 13.40
CA VAL A 311 18.37 -14.98 13.99
C VAL A 311 17.25 -14.01 13.66
N MET A 312 16.13 -14.52 13.19
CA MET A 312 14.92 -13.74 12.94
C MET A 312 14.33 -13.21 14.26
N ASP A 313 14.04 -11.91 14.33
CA ASP A 313 13.43 -11.27 15.49
C ASP A 313 11.91 -11.58 15.61
N SER A 314 11.35 -11.54 16.83
CA SER A 314 9.91 -11.73 17.08
C SER A 314 9.36 -10.89 18.26
N GLY A 315 8.08 -10.54 18.20
CA GLY A 315 7.41 -9.54 19.05
C GLY A 315 7.91 -8.12 18.82
N TRP A 316 7.96 -7.33 19.89
CA TRP A 316 8.44 -5.95 19.81
C TRP A 316 9.91 -5.84 19.43
N PHE A 317 10.17 -5.05 18.39
CA PHE A 317 11.49 -4.71 17.88
C PHE A 317 11.68 -3.18 17.88
N LEU A 318 12.86 -2.73 18.33
CA LEU A 318 13.28 -1.32 18.27
C LEU A 318 14.49 -1.20 17.35
N ASP A 319 14.33 -0.53 16.21
CA ASP A 319 15.44 -0.09 15.39
C ASP A 319 16.18 1.04 16.12
N GLN A 320 17.29 0.70 16.77
CA GLN A 320 18.13 1.65 17.52
C GLN A 320 18.81 2.70 16.62
N SER A 321 18.79 2.54 15.30
CA SER A 321 19.34 3.53 14.34
C SER A 321 18.35 4.64 13.98
N THR A 322 17.04 4.38 14.10
CA THR A 322 15.97 5.35 13.82
C THR A 322 15.07 5.68 15.02
N ASP A 323 15.27 4.99 16.15
CA ASP A 323 14.43 5.03 17.37
C ASP A 323 12.96 4.65 17.11
N LYS A 324 12.74 3.74 16.15
CA LYS A 324 11.41 3.30 15.71
C LYS A 324 11.06 1.90 16.21
N TRP A 325 9.86 1.80 16.76
CA TRP A 325 9.27 0.52 17.17
C TRP A 325 8.48 -0.14 16.04
N TYR A 326 8.54 -1.46 16.01
CA TYR A 326 7.84 -2.35 15.11
C TYR A 326 7.34 -3.55 15.93
N PHE A 327 6.27 -4.21 15.46
CA PHE A 327 5.88 -5.51 15.99
C PHE A 327 6.07 -6.59 14.91
N LEU A 328 6.71 -7.69 15.29
CA LEU A 328 6.96 -8.86 14.46
C LEU A 328 6.12 -10.03 15.01
N SER A 329 5.26 -10.61 14.18
CA SER A 329 4.19 -11.52 14.59
C SER A 329 4.67 -12.73 15.40
N ASP A 330 4.32 -12.80 16.68
CA ASP A 330 4.49 -14.02 17.50
C ASP A 330 3.45 -15.12 17.17
N VAL A 331 2.54 -14.90 16.20
CA VAL A 331 1.52 -15.88 15.80
C VAL A 331 2.13 -17.01 14.99
N HIS A 332 1.90 -18.26 15.40
CA HIS A 332 2.35 -19.48 14.72
C HIS A 332 1.37 -19.98 13.63
N ASP A 333 0.91 -19.08 12.76
CA ASP A 333 -0.01 -19.37 11.63
C ASP A 333 0.71 -19.80 10.33
N GLY A 334 2.01 -20.10 10.43
CA GLY A 334 2.92 -20.31 9.29
C GLY A 334 3.74 -19.08 8.90
N TRP A 335 3.40 -17.89 9.43
CA TRP A 335 4.05 -16.62 9.11
C TRP A 335 4.65 -15.92 10.33
N PHE A 336 4.98 -16.70 11.37
CA PHE A 336 5.73 -16.27 12.56
C PHE A 336 6.94 -15.41 12.19
N GLY A 337 7.07 -14.24 12.81
CA GLY A 337 8.08 -13.22 12.52
C GLY A 337 7.68 -12.14 11.50
N ARG A 338 6.55 -12.28 10.78
CA ARG A 338 6.15 -11.25 9.79
C ARG A 338 5.92 -9.90 10.46
N MET A 339 6.36 -8.82 9.83
CA MET A 339 6.08 -7.46 10.28
C MET A 339 4.57 -7.17 10.27
N THR A 340 4.04 -6.78 11.43
CA THR A 340 2.62 -6.42 11.60
C THR A 340 2.35 -4.99 11.10
N LYS A 341 1.17 -4.80 10.52
CA LYS A 341 0.63 -3.55 9.98
C LYS A 341 -0.80 -3.37 10.50
N GLY A 342 -1.26 -2.13 10.65
CA GLY A 342 -2.60 -1.81 11.16
C GLY A 342 -2.72 -1.96 12.67
N TRP A 343 -3.96 -2.21 13.14
CA TRP A 343 -4.26 -2.43 14.56
C TRP A 343 -3.62 -3.72 15.09
N HIS A 344 -3.04 -3.65 16.29
CA HIS A 344 -2.44 -4.77 17.01
C HIS A 344 -2.81 -4.72 18.49
N TYR A 345 -3.24 -5.85 19.05
CA TYR A 345 -3.44 -6.05 20.48
C TYR A 345 -2.30 -6.88 21.06
N ASP A 346 -1.67 -6.43 22.13
CA ASP A 346 -0.62 -7.17 22.83
C ASP A 346 -1.15 -7.76 24.15
N ASP A 347 -1.31 -9.09 24.20
CA ASP A 347 -1.70 -9.83 25.41
C ASP A 347 -0.70 -9.66 26.59
N THR A 348 0.53 -9.21 26.32
CA THR A 348 1.59 -9.02 27.33
C THR A 348 1.29 -7.86 28.29
N ASP A 349 0.64 -6.81 27.79
CA ASP A 349 0.26 -5.62 28.56
C ASP A 349 -1.25 -5.27 28.51
N GLY A 350 -1.99 -5.92 27.62
CA GLY A 350 -3.44 -5.84 27.47
C GLY A 350 -3.94 -4.64 26.67
N ARG A 351 -3.12 -4.06 25.77
CA ARG A 351 -3.41 -2.79 25.08
C ARG A 351 -3.38 -2.90 23.56
N TRP A 352 -4.12 -1.98 22.94
CA TRP A 352 -4.09 -1.74 21.50
C TRP A 352 -2.97 -0.78 21.09
N TYR A 353 -2.46 -1.01 19.89
CA TYR A 353 -1.41 -0.28 19.21
C TYR A 353 -1.79 -0.14 17.73
N TYR A 354 -1.21 0.83 17.03
CA TYR A 354 -1.35 0.95 15.58
C TYR A 354 0.01 1.05 14.89
N LEU A 355 0.30 0.06 14.04
CA LEU A 355 1.50 0.00 13.22
C LEU A 355 1.15 0.59 11.84
N SER A 356 1.98 1.49 11.33
CA SER A 356 1.81 2.14 10.02
C SER A 356 1.53 1.11 8.92
N PRO A 357 0.38 1.16 8.21
CA PRO A 357 0.08 0.24 7.11
C PRO A 357 1.12 0.27 5.99
N PHE A 358 1.81 1.39 5.79
CA PHE A 358 2.87 1.55 4.80
C PHE A 358 4.23 1.02 5.28
N THR A 359 4.59 1.28 6.55
CA THR A 359 5.99 1.11 7.02
C THR A 359 6.19 0.13 8.18
N GLY A 360 5.12 -0.39 8.81
CA GLY A 360 5.18 -1.22 10.02
C GLY A 360 5.60 -0.48 11.30
N VAL A 361 5.94 0.81 11.21
CA VAL A 361 6.36 1.66 12.34
C VAL A 361 5.18 1.95 13.26
N MET A 362 5.33 1.70 14.56
CA MET A 362 4.35 2.08 15.57
C MET A 362 4.11 3.59 15.58
N LEU A 363 2.85 4.00 15.43
CA LEU A 363 2.46 5.40 15.44
C LEU A 363 2.25 5.94 16.86
N LEU A 364 2.34 7.27 17.00
CA LEU A 364 2.31 8.00 18.27
C LEU A 364 1.38 9.21 18.16
N GLY A 365 0.79 9.64 19.27
CA GLY A 365 -0.09 10.82 19.33
C GLY A 365 -1.43 10.63 18.61
N TRP A 366 -2.04 11.74 18.21
CA TRP A 366 -3.29 11.75 17.45
C TRP A 366 -3.09 11.15 16.05
N GLN A 367 -3.87 10.12 15.75
CA GLN A 367 -3.96 9.49 14.43
C GLN A 367 -5.41 9.51 13.95
N LYS A 368 -5.63 9.83 12.68
CA LYS A 368 -6.94 9.73 12.03
C LYS A 368 -6.97 8.43 11.23
N ILE A 369 -7.77 7.46 11.67
CA ILE A 369 -7.88 6.12 11.11
C ILE A 369 -9.35 5.91 10.76
N ASP A 370 -9.65 5.55 9.52
CA ASP A 370 -11.01 5.27 9.02
C ASP A 370 -12.02 6.38 9.35
N GLY A 371 -11.59 7.65 9.19
CA GLY A 371 -12.37 8.85 9.50
C GLY A 371 -12.34 9.29 10.96
N ILE A 372 -12.08 8.37 11.89
CA ILE A 372 -12.13 8.56 13.36
C ILE A 372 -10.77 8.99 13.91
N TRP A 373 -10.76 9.79 14.98
CA TRP A 373 -9.53 10.19 15.68
C TRP A 373 -9.27 9.32 16.90
N TYR A 374 -8.04 8.81 17.01
CA TYR A 374 -7.55 7.99 18.13
C TYR A 374 -6.26 8.60 18.70
N TYR A 375 -6.04 8.47 20.01
CA TYR A 375 -4.80 8.95 20.66
C TYR A 375 -3.92 7.80 21.14
N LEU A 376 -2.76 7.67 20.52
CA LEU A 376 -1.70 6.72 20.89
C LEU A 376 -0.69 7.42 21.82
N THR A 377 -0.21 6.72 22.84
CA THR A 377 0.67 7.28 23.88
C THR A 377 1.94 7.92 23.29
N ALA A 378 2.01 9.25 23.24
CA ALA A 378 3.08 9.97 22.54
C ALA A 378 4.40 10.11 23.33
N ASP A 379 4.34 10.13 24.66
CA ASP A 379 5.49 10.10 25.55
C ASP A 379 5.33 9.00 26.61
N ASN A 380 6.44 8.49 27.14
CA ASN A 380 6.43 7.63 28.32
C ASN A 380 7.25 8.23 29.46
N GLN A 381 6.56 8.77 30.47
CA GLN A 381 7.19 9.31 31.68
C GLN A 381 8.01 8.27 32.48
N GLN A 382 7.87 6.98 32.16
CA GLN A 382 8.72 5.89 32.63
C GLN A 382 8.93 4.88 31.49
N LYS A 383 10.13 4.29 31.39
CA LYS A 383 10.36 3.18 30.47
C LYS A 383 9.54 1.95 30.89
N THR A 384 8.83 1.36 29.93
CA THR A 384 8.02 0.15 30.10
C THR A 384 8.69 -1.11 29.57
N TRP A 385 9.42 -0.98 28.47
CA TRP A 385 10.11 -2.07 27.76
C TRP A 385 11.60 -2.12 28.10
N THR A 386 12.18 -3.31 28.16
CA THR A 386 13.62 -3.54 28.37
C THR A 386 14.11 -4.67 27.47
N PHE A 387 15.26 -4.49 26.82
CA PHE A 387 15.87 -5.53 25.99
C PHE A 387 16.57 -6.58 26.86
N ASN A 388 16.18 -7.85 26.69
CA ASN A 388 16.78 -8.99 27.36
C ASN A 388 17.80 -9.67 26.43
N GLY A 389 19.09 -9.55 26.77
CA GLY A 389 20.19 -10.08 25.97
C GLY A 389 20.30 -11.62 25.91
N VAL A 390 19.49 -12.37 26.67
CA VAL A 390 19.46 -13.84 26.64
C VAL A 390 18.38 -14.35 25.69
N SER A 391 17.18 -13.77 25.75
CA SER A 391 16.10 -14.06 24.79
C SER A 391 16.33 -13.37 23.43
N LYS A 392 17.11 -12.28 23.41
CA LYS A 392 17.26 -11.31 22.30
C LYS A 392 15.98 -10.51 22.00
N ARG A 393 15.06 -10.41 22.96
CA ARG A 393 13.75 -9.77 22.76
C ARG A 393 13.54 -8.55 23.66
N TRP A 394 12.61 -7.68 23.29
CA TRP A 394 12.10 -6.64 24.18
C TRP A 394 10.98 -7.20 25.06
N GLU A 395 11.08 -6.98 26.37
CA GLU A 395 10.18 -7.54 27.38
C GLU A 395 9.53 -6.42 28.20
N TYR A 396 8.24 -6.56 28.51
CA TYR A 396 7.46 -5.57 29.28
C TYR A 396 7.76 -5.72 30.78
N THR A 397 8.57 -4.82 31.32
CA THR A 397 9.14 -4.91 32.68
C THR A 397 8.46 -4.01 33.70
N ASN A 398 7.93 -2.85 33.32
CA ASN A 398 7.30 -1.90 34.24
C ASN A 398 5.77 -1.81 34.03
N ARG A 399 5.05 -2.70 34.72
CA ARG A 399 3.58 -2.82 34.66
C ARG A 399 2.80 -1.67 35.31
N ASN A 400 3.48 -0.68 35.88
CA ASN A 400 2.87 0.51 36.49
C ASN A 400 2.89 1.75 35.57
N GLY A 401 3.64 1.69 34.46
CA GLY A 401 3.71 2.77 33.46
C GLY A 401 2.77 2.49 32.28
N ARG A 402 2.28 3.55 31.64
CA ARG A 402 1.60 3.44 30.34
C ARG A 402 2.65 3.18 29.24
N PRO A 403 2.52 2.13 28.42
CA PRO A 403 3.45 1.89 27.31
C PRO A 403 3.37 2.96 26.23
N LEU A 404 4.53 3.34 25.68
CA LEU A 404 4.65 4.19 24.51
C LEU A 404 3.88 3.58 23.33
N GLY A 405 3.15 4.40 22.57
CA GLY A 405 2.31 3.96 21.44
C GLY A 405 0.99 3.30 21.81
N SER A 406 0.73 2.96 23.07
CA SER A 406 -0.53 2.30 23.45
C SER A 406 -1.74 3.24 23.38
N LEU A 407 -2.88 2.73 22.94
CA LEU A 407 -4.14 3.47 22.79
C LEU A 407 -4.71 3.94 24.14
N TYR A 408 -5.36 5.11 24.12
CA TYR A 408 -6.20 5.60 25.21
C TYR A 408 -7.64 5.10 25.03
N ILE A 409 -8.28 4.59 26.09
CA ILE A 409 -9.63 4.02 26.05
C ILE A 409 -10.39 4.37 27.35
N ASN A 410 -11.65 4.80 27.23
CA ASN A 410 -12.53 5.17 28.36
C ASN A 410 -11.92 6.21 29.34
N GLU A 411 -11.10 7.12 28.82
CA GLU A 411 -10.28 8.03 29.63
C GLU A 411 -10.01 9.37 28.91
N MET A 412 -9.29 10.26 29.59
CA MET A 412 -8.92 11.57 29.04
C MET A 412 -7.45 11.56 28.56
N THR A 413 -7.20 12.10 27.37
CA THR A 413 -5.86 12.24 26.78
C THR A 413 -5.02 13.28 27.55
N PRO A 414 -3.68 13.29 27.42
CA PRO A 414 -2.81 14.23 28.15
C PRO A 414 -3.06 15.72 27.80
N ASP A 415 -3.63 15.98 26.62
CA ASP A 415 -4.04 17.29 26.12
C ASP A 415 -5.52 17.65 26.41
N GLY A 416 -6.26 16.76 27.09
CA GLY A 416 -7.54 17.08 27.73
C GLY A 416 -8.81 16.63 26.98
N TYR A 417 -8.71 15.81 25.94
CA TYR A 417 -9.86 15.30 25.20
C TYR A 417 -10.34 13.96 25.76
N GLN A 418 -11.66 13.74 25.80
CA GLN A 418 -12.24 12.46 26.21
C GLN A 418 -12.31 11.48 25.02
N VAL A 419 -11.94 10.22 25.25
CA VAL A 419 -12.17 9.10 24.32
C VAL A 419 -13.16 8.08 24.88
N ASP A 420 -13.82 7.33 23.99
CA ASP A 420 -14.85 6.34 24.31
C ASP A 420 -14.29 4.94 24.63
N GLU A 421 -15.16 3.94 24.69
CA GLU A 421 -14.82 2.54 24.97
C GLU A 421 -14.04 1.81 23.86
N ASN A 422 -13.95 2.42 22.67
CA ASN A 422 -13.13 1.98 21.54
C ASN A 422 -11.87 2.84 21.37
N GLY A 423 -11.67 3.85 22.20
CA GLY A 423 -10.60 4.84 22.10
C GLY A 423 -10.83 5.93 21.05
N ALA A 424 -12.03 6.02 20.49
CA ALA A 424 -12.42 7.05 19.55
C ALA A 424 -12.67 8.39 20.26
N TRP A 425 -12.23 9.50 19.66
CA TRP A 425 -12.44 10.84 20.20
C TRP A 425 -13.91 11.23 20.23
N ILE A 426 -14.41 11.54 21.44
CA ILE A 426 -15.75 12.10 21.61
C ILE A 426 -15.70 13.59 21.26
N ARG A 427 -16.17 13.92 20.06
CA ARG A 427 -16.34 15.30 19.63
C ARG A 427 -17.45 15.97 20.44
N GLU A 428 -17.07 16.84 21.38
CA GLU A 428 -18.02 17.68 22.12
C GLU A 428 -18.84 18.57 21.15
N THR A 429 -20.16 18.42 21.19
CA THR A 429 -21.10 19.31 20.51
C THR A 429 -21.34 20.57 21.36
N PRO A 430 -21.20 21.79 20.81
CA PRO A 430 -21.45 23.04 21.52
C PRO A 430 -22.90 23.24 22.01
#